data_AF-A0A829GJQ1-F1
#
_entry.id   AF-A0A829GJQ1-F1
#
_cell.length_a   1.000
_cell.length_b   1.000
_cell.length_c   1.000
_cell.angle_alpha   90.00
_cell.angle_beta   90.00
_cell.angle_gamma   90.00
#
_symmetry.space_group_name_H-M   'P 1'
#
loop_
_entity.id
_entity.type
_entity.pdbx_description
1 polymer ?
#
loop_
_entity_poly.entity_id
_entity_poly.type
_entity_poly.pdbx_seq_one_letter_code
_entity_poly.pdbx_strand_id
1 'polypeptide(L)'
;QNPLRNFIRQQDVSAAPKPQTWWRFSLGIAGVVLLAGSLFTMVHLLPVSGVLMHILPRTQGRLIPPLLMGFMLVALLLGLFLVFEEFLPGIVAWFQQRSQMKTRNAHAISRHLIIKRLQGNAHSLWLTTLLCAITITMLGSSAMLFQYNQDLVQREIPTTVVAAGAGVDNVTKILAKAKVKPTQAIILSSKLVYAEIRLRDQADQVRKQPGVYNVIAMRDYQRAAHLQHYLAPVRLRGNEALLMLPTRTSFRPVGARRNPDRAIILPGSDASLLLTRTTNLFPTGRNNFFDRGLLVSDRTFDMLEGTTDRLYMARLPKSKATAAALRQLQHLENSQNLQEYVNIGSSERDGNDLRVTDRASTTLNFWRNPLGIQSFQQGIVNTLYGFLFFLILLLGGVFVVATGSILLLKQVIAARQ
;
A
#
# COMPACT_ATOMS: atom_id res chain seq x y z
N GLN A 1 -28.56 24.36 47.14
CA GLN A 1 -27.13 24.37 46.74
C GLN A 1 -27.03 23.65 45.41
N ASN A 2 -26.60 24.34 44.35
CA ASN A 2 -26.75 23.86 42.97
C ASN A 2 -25.55 22.98 42.56
N PRO A 3 -25.72 21.67 42.27
CA PRO A 3 -24.62 20.73 42.01
C PRO A 3 -23.78 21.11 40.78
N LEU A 4 -24.39 21.78 39.79
CA LEU A 4 -23.70 22.37 38.64
C LEU A 4 -22.66 23.42 39.07
N ARG A 5 -22.95 24.22 40.11
CA ARG A 5 -22.06 25.28 40.59
C ARG A 5 -20.83 24.70 41.30
N ASN A 6 -20.95 23.53 41.92
CA ASN A 6 -19.83 22.82 42.54
C ASN A 6 -19.00 22.04 41.51
N PHE A 7 -19.62 21.50 40.47
CA PHE A 7 -18.91 20.89 39.34
C PHE A 7 -18.08 21.91 38.54
N ILE A 8 -18.63 23.13 38.36
CA ILE A 8 -17.95 24.26 37.71
C ILE A 8 -16.80 24.79 38.60
N ARG A 9 -17.00 24.91 39.93
CA ARG A 9 -15.92 25.31 40.86
C ARG A 9 -14.76 24.32 40.93
N GLN A 10 -15.00 23.02 40.73
CA GLN A 10 -13.93 22.02 40.71
C GLN A 10 -13.07 22.08 39.44
N GLN A 11 -13.60 22.59 38.32
CA GLN A 11 -12.81 22.86 37.11
C GLN A 11 -12.06 24.20 37.14
N ASP A 12 -12.47 25.13 38.02
CA ASP A 12 -11.94 26.50 38.10
C ASP A 12 -10.76 26.71 39.05
N VAL A 13 -10.36 25.70 39.82
CA VAL A 13 -9.05 25.78 40.48
C VAL A 13 -8.01 25.50 39.41
N SER A 14 -7.56 26.58 38.75
CA SER A 14 -6.25 26.60 38.09
C SER A 14 -5.27 25.97 39.07
N ALA A 15 -4.90 24.70 38.85
CA ALA A 15 -4.03 23.98 39.76
C ALA A 15 -2.84 24.90 40.07
N ALA A 16 -2.54 25.09 41.36
CA ALA A 16 -1.36 25.86 41.75
C ALA A 16 -0.19 25.36 40.89
N PRO A 17 0.60 26.27 40.28
CA PRO A 17 1.65 25.86 39.36
C PRO A 17 2.46 24.75 40.02
N LYS A 18 2.40 23.54 39.43
CA LYS A 18 3.08 22.36 39.98
C LYS A 18 4.53 22.78 40.19
N PRO A 19 5.09 22.66 41.41
CA PRO A 19 6.46 23.11 41.67
C PRO A 19 7.39 22.41 40.68
N GLN A 20 8.12 23.22 39.92
CA GLN A 20 8.98 22.76 38.84
C GLN A 20 10.28 22.24 39.46
N THR A 21 10.30 20.97 39.82
CA THR A 21 11.53 20.28 40.24
C THR A 21 12.38 19.93 39.03
N TRP A 22 13.71 19.96 39.18
CA TRP A 22 14.67 19.61 38.14
C TRP A 22 14.37 18.24 37.48
N TRP A 23 13.86 17.29 38.27
CA TRP A 23 13.39 15.97 37.83
C TRP A 23 12.26 16.03 36.76
N ARG A 24 11.29 16.93 36.95
CA ARG A 24 10.18 17.11 35.99
C ARG A 24 10.65 17.70 34.68
N PHE A 25 11.63 18.60 34.74
CA PHE A 25 12.25 19.15 33.54
C PHE A 25 13.03 18.08 32.76
N SER A 26 13.77 17.20 33.44
CA SER A 26 14.42 16.06 32.79
C SER A 26 13.42 15.07 32.19
N LEU A 27 12.28 14.83 32.83
CA LEU A 27 11.17 14.03 32.27
C LEU A 27 10.59 14.67 31.00
N GLY A 28 10.46 16.01 30.97
CA GLY A 28 10.05 16.74 29.78
C GLY A 28 11.04 16.60 28.62
N ILE A 29 12.35 16.72 28.89
CA ILE A 29 13.41 16.49 27.89
C ILE A 29 13.38 15.05 27.38
N ALA A 30 13.22 14.07 28.28
CA ALA A 30 13.05 12.67 27.91
C ALA A 30 11.85 12.48 26.98
N GLY A 31 10.73 13.17 27.24
CA GLY A 31 9.57 13.21 26.36
C GLY A 31 9.89 13.72 24.95
N VAL A 32 10.64 14.82 24.83
CA VAL A 32 11.09 15.36 23.52
C VAL A 32 12.01 14.37 22.79
N VAL A 33 12.99 13.79 23.49
CA VAL A 33 13.91 12.79 22.92
C VAL A 33 13.14 11.56 22.43
N LEU A 34 12.13 11.13 23.18
CA LEU A 34 11.31 9.97 22.87
C LEU A 34 10.38 10.24 21.68
N LEU A 35 9.89 11.47 21.54
CA LEU A 35 9.11 11.93 20.38
C LEU A 35 10.00 12.03 19.12
N ALA A 36 11.16 12.67 19.21
CA ALA A 36 12.11 12.76 18.09
C ALA A 36 12.66 11.39 17.69
N GLY A 37 12.98 10.55 18.67
CA GLY A 37 13.45 9.18 18.48
C GLY A 37 12.40 8.31 17.79
N SER A 38 11.15 8.35 18.24
CA SER A 38 10.07 7.58 17.58
C SER A 38 9.85 8.01 16.13
N LEU A 39 9.82 9.31 15.84
CA LEU A 39 9.72 9.83 14.47
C LEU A 39 10.91 9.40 13.59
N PHE A 40 12.14 9.52 14.10
CA PHE A 40 13.34 9.11 13.39
C PHE A 40 13.33 7.62 13.05
N THR A 41 12.92 6.79 14.02
CA THR A 41 12.86 5.34 13.86
C THR A 41 11.75 4.91 12.91
N MET A 42 10.61 5.63 12.90
CA MET A 42 9.53 5.40 11.94
C MET A 42 9.98 5.69 10.49
N VAL A 43 10.74 6.76 10.26
CA VAL A 43 11.29 7.06 8.92
C VAL A 43 12.29 5.99 8.47
N HIS A 44 13.01 5.38 9.41
CA HIS A 44 14.05 4.36 9.14
C HIS A 44 13.62 2.94 9.53
N LEU A 45 12.33 2.63 9.46
CA LEU A 45 11.78 1.37 9.96
C LEU A 45 12.44 0.12 9.34
N LEU A 46 12.66 0.14 8.02
CA LEU A 46 13.25 -0.99 7.28
C LEU A 46 14.71 -1.29 7.67
N PRO A 47 15.64 -0.31 7.63
CA PRO A 47 17.02 -0.58 8.07
C PRO A 47 17.10 -0.92 9.56
N VAL A 48 16.31 -0.25 10.43
CA VAL A 48 16.32 -0.52 11.88
C VAL A 48 15.79 -1.93 12.18
N SER A 49 14.69 -2.35 11.55
CA SER A 49 14.18 -3.71 11.71
C SER A 49 15.13 -4.77 11.18
N GLY A 50 15.85 -4.48 10.08
CA GLY A 50 16.91 -5.36 9.56
C GLY A 50 18.07 -5.59 10.54
N VAL A 51 18.53 -4.52 11.20
CA VAL A 51 19.55 -4.63 12.27
C VAL A 51 19.00 -5.40 13.47
N LEU A 52 17.75 -5.14 13.88
CA LEU A 52 17.14 -5.82 15.01
C LEU A 52 16.92 -7.31 14.76
N MET A 53 16.60 -7.70 13.52
CA MET A 53 16.51 -9.11 13.12
C MET A 53 17.86 -9.84 13.21
N HIS A 54 19.00 -9.16 13.06
CA HIS A 54 20.32 -9.77 13.29
C HIS A 54 20.62 -10.00 14.78
N ILE A 55 20.08 -9.15 15.66
CA ILE A 55 20.34 -9.21 17.10
C ILE A 55 19.39 -10.18 17.81
N LEU A 56 18.13 -10.32 17.35
CA LEU A 56 17.14 -11.26 17.88
C LEU A 56 16.77 -12.36 16.85
N PRO A 57 17.65 -13.33 16.59
CA PRO A 57 17.40 -14.39 15.60
C PRO A 57 16.32 -15.41 16.03
N ARG A 58 15.90 -15.42 17.31
CA ARG A 58 14.95 -16.40 17.85
C ARG A 58 13.47 -16.05 17.67
N THR A 59 13.16 -14.80 17.33
CA THR A 59 11.77 -14.39 17.09
C THR A 59 11.45 -14.54 15.61
N GLN A 60 10.27 -15.08 15.28
CA GLN A 60 9.83 -15.20 13.88
C GLN A 60 9.90 -13.82 13.23
N GLY A 61 10.78 -13.64 12.23
CA GLY A 61 11.08 -12.35 11.60
C GLY A 61 9.86 -11.60 11.04
N ARG A 62 8.71 -12.26 10.90
CA ARG A 62 7.43 -11.62 10.54
C ARG A 62 6.79 -10.78 11.65
N LEU A 63 7.06 -11.07 12.93
CA LEU A 63 6.42 -10.40 14.07
C LEU A 63 7.19 -9.17 14.57
N ILE A 64 8.48 -9.05 14.26
CA ILE A 64 9.31 -7.93 14.72
C ILE A 64 8.81 -6.58 14.17
N PRO A 65 8.54 -6.41 12.85
CA PRO A 65 8.09 -5.13 12.33
C PRO A 65 6.78 -4.60 12.95
N PRO A 66 5.69 -5.39 13.08
CA PRO A 66 4.45 -4.89 13.69
C PRO A 66 4.59 -4.58 15.18
N LEU A 67 5.38 -5.37 15.94
CA LEU A 67 5.64 -5.09 17.35
C LEU A 67 6.41 -3.78 17.53
N LEU A 68 7.44 -3.55 16.72
CA LEU A 68 8.23 -2.33 16.76
C LEU A 68 7.39 -1.11 16.39
N MET A 69 6.52 -1.25 15.39
CA MET A 69 5.57 -0.19 15.02
C MET A 69 4.60 0.14 16.17
N GLY A 70 4.04 -0.88 16.84
CA GLY A 70 3.17 -0.69 18.00
C GLY A 70 3.87 0.01 19.17
N PHE A 71 5.09 -0.41 19.50
CA PHE A 71 5.91 0.24 20.53
C PHE A 71 6.19 1.71 20.20
N MET A 72 6.56 2.02 18.95
CA MET A 72 6.83 3.40 18.51
C MET A 72 5.59 4.28 18.57
N LEU A 73 4.41 3.72 18.36
CA LEU A 73 3.14 4.43 18.46
C LEU A 73 2.83 4.82 19.91
N VAL A 74 3.02 3.89 20.85
CA VAL A 74 2.90 4.16 22.30
C VAL A 74 3.93 5.18 22.74
N ALA A 75 5.18 5.04 22.28
CA ALA A 75 6.25 5.99 22.56
C ALA A 75 5.89 7.40 22.06
N LEU A 76 5.41 7.54 20.83
CA LEU A 76 5.02 8.84 20.27
C LEU A 76 3.89 9.50 21.08
N LEU A 77 2.87 8.75 21.48
CA LEU A 77 1.76 9.24 22.31
C LEU A 77 2.24 9.68 23.71
N LEU A 78 3.09 8.87 24.34
CA LEU A 78 3.66 9.15 25.65
C LEU A 78 4.60 10.36 25.61
N GLY A 79 5.44 10.45 24.59
CA GLY A 79 6.33 11.59 24.36
C GLY A 79 5.56 12.88 24.16
N LEU A 80 4.49 12.85 23.33
CA LEU A 80 3.61 14.00 23.14
C LEU A 80 2.95 14.44 24.46
N PHE A 81 2.48 13.50 25.26
CA PHE A 81 1.89 13.79 26.57
C PHE A 81 2.90 14.43 27.54
N LEU A 82 4.09 13.85 27.69
CA LEU A 82 5.19 14.37 28.53
C LEU A 82 5.62 15.79 28.12
N VAL A 83 5.60 16.10 26.82
CA VAL A 83 5.93 17.44 26.32
C VAL A 83 4.92 18.48 26.81
N PHE A 84 3.62 18.19 26.74
CA PHE A 84 2.61 19.14 27.17
C PHE A 84 2.44 19.21 28.69
N GLU A 85 2.58 18.09 29.40
CA GLU A 85 2.40 18.08 30.86
C GLU A 85 3.62 18.60 31.62
N GLU A 86 4.85 18.26 31.21
CA GLU A 86 6.05 18.50 32.03
C GLU A 86 7.08 19.42 31.34
N PHE A 87 7.28 19.30 30.02
CA PHE A 87 8.26 20.12 29.29
C PHE A 87 7.82 21.57 29.09
N LEU A 88 6.58 21.79 28.65
CA LEU A 88 6.03 23.11 28.36
C LEU A 88 6.02 24.02 29.60
N PRO A 89 5.54 23.56 30.78
CA PRO A 89 5.70 24.32 32.02
C PRO A 89 7.16 24.57 32.38
N GLY A 90 8.04 23.61 32.10
CA GLY A 90 9.48 23.64 32.43
C GLY A 90 10.28 24.67 31.68
N ILE A 91 10.09 24.76 30.37
CA ILE A 91 10.66 25.84 29.57
C ILE A 91 10.19 27.19 30.11
N VAL A 92 8.91 27.31 30.44
CA VAL A 92 8.33 28.56 30.91
C VAL A 92 8.93 28.98 32.27
N ALA A 93 9.07 28.06 33.23
CA ALA A 93 9.69 28.32 34.52
C ALA A 93 11.19 28.67 34.37
N TRP A 94 11.90 27.99 33.48
CA TRP A 94 13.30 28.29 33.17
C TRP A 94 13.48 29.67 32.54
N PHE A 95 12.59 30.06 31.62
CA PHE A 95 12.58 31.39 31.00
C PHE A 95 12.26 32.49 32.03
N GLN A 96 11.49 32.19 33.07
CA GLN A 96 11.26 33.11 34.20
C GLN A 96 12.51 33.31 35.07
N GLN A 97 13.32 32.26 35.29
CA GLN A 97 14.51 32.34 36.14
C GLN A 97 15.72 32.97 35.45
N ARG A 98 15.85 32.84 34.12
CA ARG A 98 17.02 33.31 33.36
C ARG A 98 16.96 34.78 32.96
N SER A 99 15.84 35.45 33.17
CA SER A 99 15.67 36.87 32.82
C SER A 99 16.16 37.78 33.95
N GLN A 100 17.29 38.46 33.73
CA GLN A 100 17.68 39.70 34.42
C GLN A 100 16.70 40.88 34.16
N MET A 101 15.50 40.65 33.60
CA MET A 101 14.43 41.64 33.45
C MET A 101 13.37 41.48 34.55
N LYS A 102 13.80 41.55 35.81
CA LYS A 102 12.91 41.62 36.98
C LYS A 102 12.31 43.02 37.17
N THR A 103 12.62 43.97 36.29
CA THR A 103 12.24 45.37 36.42
C THR A 103 11.77 45.95 35.08
N ARG A 104 10.65 46.69 35.18
CA ARG A 104 9.97 47.57 34.21
C ARG A 104 8.87 46.99 33.31
N ASN A 105 7.66 47.46 33.64
CA ASN A 105 6.51 47.79 32.80
C ASN A 105 5.43 46.71 32.61
N ALA A 106 4.19 47.22 32.48
CA ALA A 106 2.85 46.61 32.41
C ALA A 106 2.66 45.25 31.68
N HIS A 107 3.67 44.75 30.95
CA HIS A 107 3.67 43.46 30.27
C HIS A 107 3.95 42.25 31.18
N ALA A 108 4.36 42.47 32.44
CA ALA A 108 4.56 41.39 33.40
C ALA A 108 3.24 40.72 33.83
N ILE A 109 2.15 41.49 33.95
CA ILE A 109 0.82 40.99 34.32
C ILE A 109 0.24 40.11 33.20
N SER A 110 0.39 40.53 31.93
CA SER A 110 -0.08 39.75 30.78
C SER A 110 0.71 38.44 30.62
N ARG A 111 2.03 38.45 30.83
CA ARG A 111 2.86 37.22 30.81
C ARG A 111 2.46 36.22 31.88
N HIS A 112 2.27 36.65 33.12
CA HIS A 112 1.87 35.74 34.21
C HIS A 112 0.48 35.12 33.94
N LEU A 113 -0.44 35.89 33.37
CA LEU A 113 -1.76 35.42 32.92
C LEU A 113 -1.68 34.41 31.77
N ILE A 114 -0.86 34.68 30.75
CA ILE A 114 -0.65 33.77 29.62
C ILE A 114 -0.07 32.43 30.10
N ILE A 115 0.91 32.47 31.00
CA ILE A 115 1.58 31.29 31.54
C ILE A 115 0.63 30.45 32.40
N LYS A 116 -0.11 31.10 33.30
CA LYS A 116 -1.11 30.43 34.14
C LYS A 116 -2.23 29.82 33.29
N ARG A 117 -2.63 30.48 32.20
CA ARG A 117 -3.60 29.94 31.22
C ARG A 117 -3.04 28.79 30.39
N LEU A 118 -1.77 28.82 30.01
CA LEU A 118 -1.09 27.75 29.29
C LEU A 118 -0.97 26.48 30.15
N GLN A 119 -0.54 26.64 31.41
CA GLN A 119 -0.45 25.53 32.37
C GLN A 119 -1.83 24.99 32.75
N GLY A 120 -2.81 25.87 33.00
CA GLY A 120 -4.18 25.47 33.34
C GLY A 120 -4.95 24.82 32.17
N ASN A 121 -4.54 25.06 30.92
CA ASN A 121 -5.13 24.46 29.73
C ASN A 121 -4.22 23.45 29.02
N ALA A 122 -3.11 23.02 29.63
CA ALA A 122 -2.14 22.12 29.00
C ALA A 122 -2.78 20.81 28.51
N HIS A 123 -3.68 20.21 29.29
CA HIS A 123 -4.43 19.02 28.88
C HIS A 123 -5.33 19.27 27.65
N SER A 124 -5.98 20.44 27.61
CA SER A 124 -6.82 20.83 26.47
C SER A 124 -5.96 21.05 25.22
N LEU A 125 -4.80 21.70 25.35
CA LEU A 125 -3.83 21.92 24.26
C LEU A 125 -3.20 20.62 23.76
N TRP A 126 -2.91 19.69 24.66
CA TRP A 126 -2.44 18.36 24.30
C TRP A 126 -3.50 17.60 23.51
N LEU A 127 -4.74 17.55 24.00
CA LEU A 127 -5.84 16.85 23.34
C LEU A 127 -6.07 17.40 21.93
N THR A 128 -6.08 18.72 21.76
CA THR A 128 -6.26 19.34 20.44
C THR A 128 -5.08 19.06 19.51
N THR A 129 -3.85 19.11 20.02
CA THR A 129 -2.65 18.79 19.24
C THR A 129 -2.65 17.33 18.81
N LEU A 130 -2.99 16.40 19.70
CA LEU A 130 -3.12 14.98 19.40
C LEU A 130 -4.16 14.75 18.31
N LEU A 131 -5.30 15.41 18.42
CA LEU A 131 -6.40 15.28 17.48
C LEU A 131 -6.04 15.84 16.10
N CYS A 132 -5.41 17.02 16.05
CA CYS A 132 -4.85 17.58 14.81
C CYS A 132 -3.81 16.65 14.18
N ALA A 133 -2.91 16.07 14.99
CA ALA A 133 -1.90 15.13 14.51
C ALA A 133 -2.53 13.86 13.91
N ILE A 134 -3.57 13.30 14.55
CA ILE A 134 -4.34 12.17 14.04
C ILE A 134 -5.01 12.54 12.72
N THR A 135 -5.69 13.69 12.65
CA THR A 135 -6.35 14.15 11.41
C THR A 135 -5.36 14.32 10.26
N ILE A 136 -4.22 14.98 10.50
CA ILE A 136 -3.17 15.19 9.48
C ILE A 136 -2.59 13.84 9.03
N THR A 137 -2.33 12.93 9.96
CA THR A 137 -1.78 11.61 9.65
C THR A 137 -2.78 10.76 8.86
N MET A 138 -4.06 10.79 9.22
CA MET A 138 -5.12 10.12 8.46
C MET A 138 -5.25 10.71 7.05
N LEU A 139 -5.23 12.03 6.91
CA LEU A 139 -5.33 12.70 5.62
C LEU A 139 -4.12 12.38 4.72
N GLY A 140 -2.90 12.45 5.27
CA GLY A 140 -1.67 12.08 4.57
C GLY A 140 -1.65 10.59 4.16
N SER A 141 -2.04 9.70 5.07
CA SER A 141 -2.10 8.25 4.79
C SER A 141 -3.14 7.94 3.73
N SER A 142 -4.32 8.57 3.78
CA SER A 142 -5.37 8.42 2.76
C SER A 142 -4.90 8.92 1.39
N ALA A 143 -4.18 10.05 1.33
CA ALA A 143 -3.59 10.56 0.08
C ALA A 143 -2.56 9.60 -0.52
N MET A 144 -1.65 9.08 0.31
CA MET A 144 -0.66 8.09 -0.14
C MET A 144 -1.33 6.79 -0.60
N LEU A 145 -2.29 6.27 0.16
CA LEU A 145 -3.02 5.05 -0.19
C LEU A 145 -3.85 5.23 -1.47
N PHE A 146 -4.48 6.39 -1.65
CA PHE A 146 -5.19 6.72 -2.88
C PHE A 146 -4.23 6.70 -4.07
N GLN A 147 -3.10 7.42 -3.99
CA GLN A 147 -2.12 7.46 -5.07
C GLN A 147 -1.53 6.07 -5.36
N TYR A 148 -1.22 5.29 -4.32
CA TYR A 148 -0.75 3.92 -4.45
C TYR A 148 -1.77 3.02 -5.14
N ASN A 149 -3.04 3.08 -4.75
CA ASN A 149 -4.08 2.26 -5.39
C ASN A 149 -4.35 2.70 -6.84
N GLN A 150 -4.25 4.00 -7.15
CA GLN A 150 -4.37 4.46 -8.52
C GLN A 150 -3.22 3.97 -9.41
N ASP A 151 -2.00 4.00 -8.90
CA ASP A 151 -0.84 3.41 -9.58
C ASP A 151 -0.99 1.89 -9.72
N LEU A 152 -1.48 1.20 -8.69
CA LEU A 152 -1.79 -0.23 -8.78
C LEU A 152 -2.83 -0.53 -9.87
N VAL A 153 -3.92 0.23 -9.97
CA VAL A 153 -4.93 0.02 -11.02
C VAL A 153 -4.31 0.25 -12.41
N GLN A 154 -3.41 1.22 -12.57
CA GLN A 154 -2.70 1.43 -13.84
C GLN A 154 -1.71 0.31 -14.17
N ARG A 155 -1.13 -0.36 -13.18
CA ARG A 155 -0.23 -1.51 -13.40
C ARG A 155 -1.00 -2.80 -13.67
N GLU A 156 -2.13 -2.98 -13.00
CA GLU A 156 -3.01 -4.16 -13.13
C GLU A 156 -3.93 -4.07 -14.35
N ILE A 157 -4.28 -2.87 -14.79
CA ILE A 157 -5.09 -2.64 -15.98
C ILE A 157 -4.51 -1.43 -16.74
N PRO A 158 -3.50 -1.67 -17.58
CA PRO A 158 -2.69 -0.59 -18.14
C PRO A 158 -3.24 0.13 -19.36
N THR A 159 -4.26 -0.46 -19.98
CA THR A 159 -5.01 0.16 -21.06
C THR A 159 -6.47 0.26 -20.66
N THR A 160 -7.30 0.86 -21.52
CA THR A 160 -8.73 1.02 -21.21
C THR A 160 -9.40 -0.32 -20.92
N VAL A 161 -9.04 -1.35 -21.71
CA VAL A 161 -9.46 -2.75 -21.50
C VAL A 161 -8.27 -3.68 -21.69
N VAL A 162 -8.20 -4.71 -20.86
CA VAL A 162 -7.36 -5.90 -21.05
C VAL A 162 -8.23 -7.14 -21.02
N ALA A 163 -7.85 -8.18 -21.75
CA ALA A 163 -8.55 -9.44 -21.76
C ALA A 163 -7.61 -10.63 -22.01
N ALA A 164 -8.07 -11.82 -21.63
CA ALA A 164 -7.37 -13.08 -21.86
C ALA A 164 -8.37 -14.17 -22.28
N GLY A 165 -7.89 -15.19 -22.99
CA GLY A 165 -8.69 -16.37 -23.35
C GLY A 165 -10.02 -16.02 -24.03
N ALA A 166 -11.13 -16.52 -23.48
CA ALA A 166 -12.48 -16.26 -23.96
C ALA A 166 -12.90 -14.79 -23.82
N GLY A 167 -12.28 -14.05 -22.89
CA GLY A 167 -12.51 -12.62 -22.71
C GLY A 167 -12.12 -11.79 -23.94
N VAL A 168 -11.14 -12.26 -24.73
CA VAL A 168 -10.70 -11.56 -25.96
C VAL A 168 -11.86 -11.46 -26.95
N ASP A 169 -12.55 -12.58 -27.21
CA ASP A 169 -13.64 -12.63 -28.18
C ASP A 169 -14.85 -11.81 -27.70
N ASN A 170 -15.11 -11.81 -26.38
CA ASN A 170 -16.15 -10.98 -25.77
C ASN A 170 -15.88 -9.48 -25.98
N VAL A 171 -14.64 -9.04 -25.73
CA VAL A 171 -14.24 -7.64 -25.93
C VAL A 171 -14.34 -7.23 -27.38
N THR A 172 -13.77 -8.01 -28.31
CA THR A 172 -13.80 -7.67 -29.73
C THR A 172 -15.22 -7.64 -30.27
N LYS A 173 -16.08 -8.59 -29.86
CA LYS A 173 -17.50 -8.65 -30.28
C LYS A 173 -18.29 -7.44 -29.78
N ILE A 174 -18.15 -7.06 -28.51
CA ILE A 174 -18.88 -5.92 -27.93
C ILE A 174 -18.40 -4.60 -28.55
N LEU A 175 -17.08 -4.42 -28.72
CA LEU A 175 -16.54 -3.23 -29.37
C LEU A 175 -16.98 -3.09 -30.83
N ALA A 176 -16.99 -4.20 -31.58
CA ALA A 176 -17.48 -4.23 -32.96
C ALA A 176 -18.97 -3.86 -33.03
N LYS A 177 -19.80 -4.44 -32.16
CA LYS A 177 -21.25 -4.11 -32.08
C LYS A 177 -21.48 -2.64 -31.74
N ALA A 178 -20.68 -2.07 -30.86
CA ALA A 178 -20.74 -0.66 -30.49
C ALA A 178 -20.09 0.29 -31.54
N LYS A 179 -19.53 -0.26 -32.63
CA LYS A 179 -18.77 0.49 -33.65
C LYS A 179 -17.61 1.31 -33.07
N VAL A 180 -17.02 0.84 -31.97
CA VAL A 180 -15.89 1.50 -31.30
C VAL A 180 -14.60 0.91 -31.84
N LYS A 181 -13.82 1.73 -32.56
CA LYS A 181 -12.48 1.35 -33.00
C LYS A 181 -11.46 1.72 -31.92
N PRO A 182 -10.63 0.77 -31.44
CA PRO A 182 -9.51 1.09 -30.57
C PRO A 182 -8.54 2.05 -31.24
N THR A 183 -8.01 3.01 -30.47
CA THR A 183 -6.92 3.87 -30.94
C THR A 183 -5.63 3.05 -31.09
N GLN A 184 -5.42 2.11 -30.16
CA GLN A 184 -4.31 1.16 -30.17
C GLN A 184 -4.83 -0.16 -29.61
N ALA A 185 -4.52 -1.27 -30.27
CA ALA A 185 -4.87 -2.60 -29.80
C ALA A 185 -3.78 -3.58 -30.21
N ILE A 186 -3.43 -4.51 -29.32
CA ILE A 186 -2.52 -5.62 -29.63
C ILE A 186 -3.06 -6.92 -29.06
N ILE A 187 -2.85 -8.00 -29.81
CA ILE A 187 -3.03 -9.38 -29.35
C ILE A 187 -1.64 -9.97 -29.18
N LEU A 188 -1.37 -10.49 -27.98
CA LEU A 188 -0.15 -11.22 -27.64
C LEU A 188 -0.48 -12.71 -27.63
N SER A 189 0.40 -13.51 -28.23
CA SER A 189 0.31 -14.96 -28.17
C SER A 189 1.01 -15.45 -26.92
N SER A 190 0.32 -16.24 -26.11
CA SER A 190 0.92 -16.93 -24.96
C SER A 190 0.79 -18.44 -25.10
N LYS A 191 1.68 -19.17 -24.44
CA LYS A 191 1.57 -20.63 -24.25
C LYS A 191 1.45 -20.92 -22.77
N LEU A 192 0.50 -21.76 -22.39
CA LEU A 192 0.33 -22.22 -21.02
C LEU A 192 1.18 -23.47 -20.84
N VAL A 193 2.07 -23.44 -19.85
CA VAL A 193 2.89 -24.58 -19.48
C VAL A 193 2.84 -24.81 -17.98
N TYR A 194 2.86 -26.06 -17.58
CA TYR A 194 3.11 -26.42 -16.19
C TYR A 194 4.62 -26.46 -15.99
N ALA A 195 5.12 -25.83 -14.94
CA ALA A 195 6.55 -25.87 -14.63
C ALA A 195 6.83 -25.80 -13.13
N GLU A 196 8.01 -26.25 -12.73
CA GLU A 196 8.49 -26.15 -11.36
C GLU A 196 9.59 -25.10 -11.26
N ILE A 197 9.41 -24.16 -10.33
CA ILE A 197 10.49 -23.22 -10.01
C ILE A 197 11.44 -23.81 -8.99
N ARG A 198 12.74 -23.57 -9.16
CA ARG A 198 13.76 -23.80 -8.14
C ARG A 198 14.42 -22.48 -7.75
N LEU A 199 13.97 -21.89 -6.64
CA LEU A 199 14.51 -20.63 -6.09
C LEU A 199 14.68 -20.73 -4.57
N ARG A 200 15.62 -19.95 -4.02
CA ARG A 200 15.77 -19.80 -2.57
C ARG A 200 14.80 -18.74 -2.04
N ASP A 201 14.16 -19.05 -0.92
CA ASP A 201 13.34 -18.09 -0.18
C ASP A 201 14.19 -17.15 0.68
N GLN A 202 13.54 -16.20 1.35
CA GLN A 202 14.22 -15.23 2.22
C GLN A 202 15.03 -15.90 3.34
N ALA A 203 14.58 -17.07 3.82
CA ALA A 203 15.24 -17.89 4.84
C ALA A 203 16.33 -18.83 4.28
N ASP A 204 16.72 -18.63 3.01
CA ASP A 204 17.76 -19.40 2.30
C ASP A 204 17.40 -20.86 2.01
N GLN A 205 16.13 -21.24 2.13
CA GLN A 205 15.68 -22.58 1.78
C GLN A 205 15.36 -22.67 0.29
N VAL A 206 15.86 -23.71 -0.37
CA VAL A 206 15.52 -24.00 -1.77
C VAL A 206 14.07 -24.46 -1.81
N ARG A 207 13.20 -23.60 -2.34
CA ARG A 207 11.79 -23.91 -2.58
C ARG A 207 11.59 -24.39 -4.00
N LYS A 208 10.99 -25.56 -4.08
CA LYS A 208 10.41 -26.16 -5.27
C LYS A 208 8.92 -25.84 -5.26
N GLN A 209 8.47 -25.06 -6.24
CA GLN A 209 7.05 -24.70 -6.31
C GLN A 209 6.52 -24.92 -7.73
N PRO A 210 5.63 -25.90 -7.92
CA PRO A 210 4.93 -26.06 -9.18
C PRO A 210 3.96 -24.89 -9.40
N GLY A 211 3.71 -24.56 -10.66
CA GLY A 211 2.75 -23.53 -11.05
C GLY A 211 2.43 -23.57 -12.54
N VAL A 212 1.42 -22.79 -12.92
CA VAL A 212 1.09 -22.55 -14.33
C VAL A 212 1.75 -21.27 -14.79
N TYR A 213 2.42 -21.33 -15.93
CA TYR A 213 3.14 -20.22 -16.51
C TYR A 213 2.48 -19.85 -17.84
N ASN A 214 2.03 -18.60 -17.95
CA ASN A 214 1.75 -18.02 -19.25
C ASN A 214 3.10 -17.54 -19.82
N VAL A 215 3.64 -18.32 -20.75
CA VAL A 215 4.87 -18.00 -21.48
C VAL A 215 4.56 -16.98 -22.55
N ILE A 216 5.38 -15.94 -22.67
CA ILE A 216 5.28 -14.88 -23.67
C ILE A 216 6.63 -14.74 -24.38
N ALA A 217 6.57 -14.57 -25.70
CA ALA A 217 7.75 -14.31 -26.52
C ALA A 217 8.29 -12.89 -26.31
N MET A 218 9.59 -12.70 -26.50
CA MET A 218 10.23 -11.40 -26.39
C MET A 218 9.67 -10.36 -27.38
N ARG A 219 9.35 -10.79 -28.61
CA ARG A 219 8.70 -9.96 -29.64
C ARG A 219 7.37 -9.37 -29.16
N ASP A 220 6.58 -10.16 -28.42
CA ASP A 220 5.26 -9.75 -27.92
C ASP A 220 5.37 -8.84 -26.70
N TYR A 221 6.31 -9.14 -25.81
CA TYR A 221 6.63 -8.27 -24.68
C TYR A 221 7.12 -6.89 -25.12
N GLN A 222 7.97 -6.82 -26.14
CA GLN A 222 8.46 -5.54 -26.68
C GLN A 222 7.33 -4.72 -27.28
N ARG A 223 6.41 -5.34 -28.04
CA ARG A 223 5.20 -4.67 -28.55
C ARG A 223 4.34 -4.11 -27.42
N ALA A 224 4.16 -4.84 -26.33
CA ALA A 224 3.45 -4.34 -25.16
C ALA A 224 4.20 -3.20 -24.43
N ALA A 225 5.53 -3.30 -24.31
CA ALA A 225 6.38 -2.28 -23.69
C ALA A 225 6.34 -0.95 -24.45
N HIS A 226 6.17 -0.95 -25.78
CA HIS A 226 5.96 0.29 -26.54
C HIS A 226 4.65 1.01 -26.20
N LEU A 227 3.65 0.28 -25.68
CA LEU A 227 2.39 0.87 -25.23
C LEU A 227 2.41 1.25 -23.74
N GLN A 228 3.44 0.87 -22.98
CA GLN A 228 3.43 0.91 -21.52
C GLN A 228 4.78 1.37 -20.96
N HIS A 229 4.80 2.54 -20.35
CA HIS A 229 6.04 3.13 -19.82
C HIS A 229 6.63 2.40 -18.61
N TYR A 230 5.83 1.61 -17.88
CA TYR A 230 6.29 0.94 -16.67
C TYR A 230 6.99 -0.41 -16.96
N LEU A 231 6.83 -1.00 -18.15
CA LEU A 231 7.54 -2.22 -18.51
C LEU A 231 9.01 -1.90 -18.78
N ALA A 232 9.91 -2.59 -18.05
CA ALA A 232 11.34 -2.40 -18.24
C ALA A 232 11.78 -2.95 -19.60
N PRO A 233 12.74 -2.32 -20.28
CA PRO A 233 13.36 -2.91 -21.46
C PRO A 233 14.14 -4.17 -21.04
N VAL A 234 13.84 -5.28 -21.69
CA VAL A 234 14.46 -6.58 -21.41
C VAL A 234 15.03 -7.15 -22.70
N ARG A 235 16.23 -7.73 -22.59
CA ARG A 235 16.87 -8.53 -23.62
C ARG A 235 17.26 -9.85 -22.97
N LEU A 236 16.83 -10.95 -23.57
CA LEU A 236 17.13 -12.32 -23.15
C LEU A 236 17.86 -13.04 -24.28
N ARG A 237 18.80 -13.92 -23.95
CA ARG A 237 19.57 -14.71 -24.92
C ARG A 237 19.42 -16.20 -24.64
N GLY A 238 19.22 -17.01 -25.67
CA GLY A 238 19.12 -18.47 -25.55
C GLY A 238 18.06 -18.89 -24.54
N ASN A 239 18.46 -19.70 -23.54
CA ASN A 239 17.58 -20.25 -22.50
C ASN A 239 17.39 -19.33 -21.29
N GLU A 240 17.75 -18.06 -21.39
CA GLU A 240 17.46 -17.09 -20.36
C GLU A 240 15.98 -16.76 -20.30
N ALA A 241 15.45 -16.65 -19.08
CA ALA A 241 14.07 -16.27 -18.83
C ALA A 241 13.96 -15.19 -17.77
N LEU A 242 12.89 -14.40 -17.87
CA LEU A 242 12.46 -13.46 -16.84
C LEU A 242 11.12 -13.90 -16.30
N LEU A 243 11.02 -13.98 -14.97
CA LEU A 243 9.84 -14.46 -14.28
C LEU A 243 9.00 -13.30 -13.75
N MET A 244 7.71 -13.33 -14.05
CA MET A 244 6.71 -12.40 -13.54
C MET A 244 5.96 -13.08 -12.39
N LEU A 245 6.11 -12.53 -11.18
CA LEU A 245 5.53 -13.04 -9.95
C LEU A 245 4.47 -12.07 -9.42
N PRO A 246 3.30 -12.56 -8.98
CA PRO A 246 2.32 -11.79 -8.22
C PRO A 246 2.93 -11.03 -7.04
N THR A 247 3.81 -11.69 -6.29
CA THR A 247 4.45 -11.16 -5.09
C THR A 247 5.96 -11.44 -5.12
N ARG A 248 6.77 -10.38 -5.05
CA ARG A 248 8.25 -10.50 -5.04
C ARG A 248 8.80 -10.93 -3.68
N THR A 249 8.03 -10.72 -2.61
CA THR A 249 8.50 -10.82 -1.21
C THR A 249 8.83 -12.25 -0.78
N SER A 250 8.33 -13.25 -1.50
CA SER A 250 8.46 -14.65 -1.12
C SER A 250 9.84 -15.26 -1.46
N PHE A 251 10.55 -14.69 -2.43
CA PHE A 251 11.83 -15.22 -2.92
C PHE A 251 12.96 -14.20 -2.76
N ARG A 252 14.19 -14.70 -2.58
CA ARG A 252 15.37 -13.83 -2.68
C ARG A 252 15.49 -13.23 -4.08
N PRO A 253 16.06 -12.02 -4.22
CA PRO A 253 16.35 -11.46 -5.52
C PRO A 253 17.15 -12.43 -6.40
N VAL A 254 16.75 -12.56 -7.65
CA VAL A 254 17.36 -13.50 -8.61
C VAL A 254 18.68 -12.91 -9.12
N GLY A 255 19.76 -13.68 -9.01
CA GLY A 255 21.10 -13.32 -9.47
C GLY A 255 22.14 -14.34 -9.03
N ALA A 256 23.25 -14.48 -9.76
CA ALA A 256 24.21 -15.58 -9.58
C ALA A 256 24.75 -15.73 -8.14
N ARG A 257 24.98 -14.62 -7.43
CA ARG A 257 25.44 -14.63 -6.03
C ARG A 257 24.32 -14.84 -4.99
N ARG A 258 23.07 -14.53 -5.34
CA ARG A 258 21.93 -14.54 -4.39
C ARG A 258 21.04 -15.77 -4.56
N ASN A 259 21.06 -16.38 -5.75
CA ASN A 259 20.32 -17.58 -6.14
C ASN A 259 21.13 -18.34 -7.21
N PRO A 260 22.15 -19.12 -6.83
CA PRO A 260 22.99 -19.85 -7.80
C PRO A 260 22.20 -20.90 -8.60
N ASP A 261 21.21 -21.54 -7.97
CA ASP A 261 20.44 -22.69 -8.51
C ASP A 261 19.17 -22.31 -9.29
N ARG A 262 19.08 -21.06 -9.76
CA ARG A 262 17.88 -20.44 -10.33
C ARG A 262 17.45 -21.08 -11.66
N ALA A 263 16.49 -21.99 -11.60
CA ALA A 263 16.01 -22.67 -12.80
C ALA A 263 14.48 -22.77 -12.79
N ILE A 264 13.91 -22.77 -13.99
CA ILE A 264 12.57 -23.29 -14.25
C ILE A 264 12.74 -24.63 -14.97
N ILE A 265 12.12 -25.66 -14.40
CA ILE A 265 12.13 -27.01 -14.91
C ILE A 265 10.75 -27.25 -15.54
N LEU A 266 10.73 -27.60 -16.82
CA LEU A 266 9.52 -27.92 -17.57
C LEU A 266 9.34 -29.45 -17.55
N PRO A 267 8.35 -29.99 -16.83
CA PRO A 267 8.06 -31.42 -16.85
C PRO A 267 7.77 -31.90 -18.28
N GLY A 268 8.27 -33.08 -18.64
CA GLY A 268 8.17 -33.63 -19.99
C GLY A 268 9.21 -33.10 -20.99
N SER A 269 10.11 -32.20 -20.58
CA SER A 269 11.20 -31.70 -21.41
C SER A 269 12.53 -31.66 -20.65
N ASP A 270 13.63 -32.01 -21.31
CA ASP A 270 14.99 -31.77 -20.78
C ASP A 270 15.37 -30.28 -20.77
N ALA A 271 14.49 -29.39 -21.27
CA ALA A 271 14.71 -27.96 -21.30
C ALA A 271 14.62 -27.37 -19.89
N SER A 272 15.74 -26.85 -19.40
CA SER A 272 15.78 -25.97 -18.23
C SER A 272 15.99 -24.51 -18.67
N LEU A 273 15.25 -23.60 -18.05
CA LEU A 273 15.36 -22.16 -18.30
C LEU A 273 16.10 -21.48 -17.15
N LEU A 274 17.09 -20.66 -17.50
CA LEU A 274 17.89 -19.93 -16.54
C LEU A 274 17.22 -18.61 -16.19
N LEU A 275 16.81 -18.46 -14.94
CA LEU A 275 16.18 -17.23 -14.47
C LEU A 275 17.21 -16.10 -14.33
N THR A 276 17.06 -15.01 -15.06
CA THR A 276 17.98 -13.86 -14.95
C THR A 276 17.42 -12.77 -14.04
N ARG A 277 16.10 -12.56 -14.09
CA ARG A 277 15.40 -11.49 -13.38
C ARG A 277 13.99 -11.91 -12.94
N THR A 278 13.49 -11.25 -11.91
CA THR A 278 12.09 -11.30 -11.50
C THR A 278 11.45 -9.92 -11.56
N THR A 279 10.17 -9.89 -11.94
CA THR A 279 9.34 -8.68 -11.92
C THR A 279 7.96 -8.99 -11.34
N ASN A 280 7.21 -7.95 -10.99
CA ASN A 280 5.78 -8.03 -10.65
C ASN A 280 4.91 -7.25 -11.65
N LEU A 281 5.50 -6.92 -12.81
CA LEU A 281 4.84 -6.17 -13.86
C LEU A 281 4.52 -7.13 -15.00
N PHE A 282 3.23 -7.20 -15.32
CA PHE A 282 2.67 -8.08 -16.33
C PHE A 282 2.16 -7.23 -17.51
N PRO A 283 2.40 -7.62 -18.77
CA PRO A 283 1.97 -6.85 -19.93
C PRO A 283 0.48 -6.52 -19.96
N THR A 284 -0.39 -7.44 -19.56
CA THR A 284 -1.84 -7.21 -19.53
C THR A 284 -2.39 -7.16 -18.10
N GLY A 285 -1.52 -6.92 -17.11
CA GLY A 285 -1.89 -7.00 -15.70
C GLY A 285 -1.83 -8.41 -15.13
N ARG A 286 -1.68 -8.53 -13.82
CA ARG A 286 -1.47 -9.82 -13.13
C ARG A 286 -2.71 -10.70 -13.22
N ASN A 287 -3.90 -10.10 -13.11
CA ASN A 287 -5.16 -10.84 -13.06
C ASN A 287 -5.50 -11.57 -14.38
N ASN A 288 -4.85 -11.26 -15.50
CA ASN A 288 -5.01 -11.98 -16.77
C ASN A 288 -4.12 -13.23 -16.89
N PHE A 289 -3.28 -13.51 -15.90
CA PHE A 289 -2.39 -14.66 -15.82
C PHE A 289 -2.91 -15.63 -14.75
N PHE A 290 -2.72 -16.94 -14.94
CA PHE A 290 -3.24 -17.96 -14.00
C PHE A 290 -2.48 -18.02 -12.67
N ASP A 291 -1.16 -17.92 -12.73
CA ASP A 291 -0.31 -17.85 -11.54
C ASP A 291 0.90 -16.96 -11.84
N ARG A 292 1.65 -17.32 -12.88
CA ARG A 292 2.92 -16.66 -13.21
C ARG A 292 3.00 -16.32 -14.69
N GLY A 293 3.75 -15.26 -14.98
CA GLY A 293 4.16 -14.94 -16.34
C GLY A 293 5.60 -15.35 -16.56
N LEU A 294 5.93 -15.85 -17.74
CA LEU A 294 7.29 -16.20 -18.11
C LEU A 294 7.67 -15.55 -19.43
N LEU A 295 8.68 -14.70 -19.40
CA LEU A 295 9.24 -14.11 -20.61
C LEU A 295 10.46 -14.93 -21.04
N VAL A 296 10.47 -15.39 -22.29
CA VAL A 296 11.57 -16.16 -22.89
C VAL A 296 12.02 -15.54 -24.22
N SER A 297 13.15 -16.01 -24.74
CA SER A 297 13.58 -15.63 -26.10
C SER A 297 12.59 -16.14 -27.14
N ASP A 298 12.51 -15.47 -28.30
CA ASP A 298 11.57 -15.86 -29.37
C ASP A 298 11.80 -17.29 -29.84
N ARG A 299 13.08 -17.70 -29.97
CA ARG A 299 13.47 -19.06 -30.32
C ARG A 299 12.97 -20.08 -29.30
N THR A 300 13.13 -19.79 -28.01
CA THR A 300 12.64 -20.65 -26.93
C THR A 300 11.12 -20.75 -26.96
N PHE A 301 10.42 -19.64 -27.17
CA PHE A 301 8.96 -19.64 -27.27
C PHE A 301 8.47 -20.51 -28.42
N ASP A 302 9.10 -20.42 -29.59
CA ASP A 302 8.70 -21.17 -30.77
C ASP A 302 8.94 -22.68 -30.60
N MET A 303 10.00 -23.08 -29.86
CA MET A 303 10.31 -24.50 -29.55
C MET A 303 9.49 -25.09 -28.40
N LEU A 304 8.91 -24.27 -27.51
CA LEU A 304 8.14 -24.76 -26.37
C LEU A 304 6.79 -25.33 -26.84
N GLU A 305 6.47 -26.54 -26.43
CA GLU A 305 5.13 -27.11 -26.54
C GLU A 305 4.25 -26.64 -25.37
N GLY A 306 2.94 -26.56 -25.60
CA GLY A 306 1.97 -26.14 -24.60
C GLY A 306 0.75 -25.47 -25.19
N THR A 307 -0.30 -25.36 -24.38
CA THR A 307 -1.61 -24.87 -24.81
C THR A 307 -1.57 -23.41 -25.22
N THR A 308 -1.94 -23.11 -26.46
CA THR A 308 -2.01 -21.74 -26.96
C THR A 308 -3.10 -20.94 -26.25
N ASP A 309 -2.76 -19.70 -25.91
CA ASP A 309 -3.63 -18.75 -25.25
C ASP A 309 -3.42 -17.35 -25.85
N ARG A 310 -4.39 -16.46 -25.63
CA ARG A 310 -4.38 -15.10 -26.19
C ARG A 310 -4.52 -14.08 -25.07
N LEU A 311 -3.67 -13.08 -25.08
CA LEU A 311 -3.82 -11.88 -24.26
C LEU A 311 -4.10 -10.69 -25.16
N TYR A 312 -4.99 -9.81 -24.73
CA TYR A 312 -5.43 -8.65 -25.47
C TYR A 312 -5.35 -7.41 -24.59
N MET A 313 -4.95 -6.31 -25.20
CA MET A 313 -4.97 -5.01 -24.56
C MET A 313 -5.31 -3.93 -25.57
N ALA A 314 -6.18 -3.01 -25.19
CA ALA A 314 -6.65 -1.95 -26.08
C ALA A 314 -6.90 -0.64 -25.35
N ARG A 315 -6.44 0.45 -25.98
CA ARG A 315 -6.85 1.82 -25.65
C ARG A 315 -8.02 2.21 -26.52
N LEU A 316 -9.09 2.64 -25.86
CA LEU A 316 -10.31 3.06 -26.53
C LEU A 316 -10.41 4.60 -26.49
N PRO A 317 -10.95 5.23 -27.54
CA PRO A 317 -11.19 6.67 -27.53
C PRO A 317 -12.24 7.04 -26.47
N LYS A 318 -12.14 8.24 -25.90
CA LYS A 318 -13.17 8.75 -24.99
C LYS A 318 -14.40 9.16 -25.80
N SER A 319 -15.46 8.34 -25.76
CA SER A 319 -16.73 8.62 -26.44
C SER A 319 -17.92 8.05 -25.66
N LYS A 320 -19.14 8.53 -25.94
CA LYS A 320 -20.37 7.96 -25.35
C LYS A 320 -20.55 6.48 -25.72
N ALA A 321 -20.23 6.11 -26.97
CA ALA A 321 -20.28 4.72 -27.43
C ALA A 321 -19.28 3.82 -26.68
N THR A 322 -18.05 4.32 -26.45
CA THR A 322 -17.04 3.64 -25.63
C THR A 322 -17.57 3.41 -24.21
N ALA A 323 -18.12 4.44 -23.57
CA ALA A 323 -18.65 4.30 -22.21
C ALA A 323 -19.80 3.28 -22.14
N ALA A 324 -20.67 3.22 -23.15
CA ALA A 324 -21.73 2.22 -23.24
C ALA A 324 -21.17 0.79 -23.42
N ALA A 325 -20.17 0.62 -24.29
CA ALA A 325 -19.50 -0.67 -24.49
C ALA A 325 -18.79 -1.16 -23.22
N LEU A 326 -18.10 -0.28 -22.50
CA LEU A 326 -17.46 -0.61 -21.22
C LEU A 326 -18.47 -1.02 -20.15
N ARG A 327 -19.65 -0.39 -20.09
CA ARG A 327 -20.73 -0.80 -19.18
C ARG A 327 -21.28 -2.19 -19.52
N GLN A 328 -21.43 -2.51 -20.81
CA GLN A 328 -21.86 -3.84 -21.24
C GLN A 328 -20.82 -4.91 -20.87
N LEU A 329 -19.53 -4.60 -21.06
CA LEU A 329 -18.44 -5.47 -20.64
C LEU A 329 -18.42 -5.68 -19.12
N GLN A 330 -18.66 -4.63 -18.33
CA GLN A 330 -18.75 -4.75 -16.88
C GLN A 330 -19.94 -5.62 -16.45
N HIS A 331 -21.09 -5.44 -17.10
CA HIS A 331 -22.26 -6.25 -16.81
C HIS A 331 -21.98 -7.72 -17.13
N LEU A 332 -21.31 -8.01 -18.25
CA LEU A 332 -20.91 -9.37 -18.61
C LEU A 332 -20.02 -9.99 -17.53
N GLU A 333 -18.96 -9.27 -17.11
CA GLU A 333 -18.05 -9.69 -16.02
C GLU A 333 -18.82 -10.05 -14.75
N ASN A 334 -19.71 -9.16 -14.32
CA ASN A 334 -20.48 -9.33 -13.07
C ASN A 334 -21.55 -10.43 -13.18
N SER A 335 -22.22 -10.53 -14.33
CA SER A 335 -23.37 -11.44 -14.50
C SER A 335 -22.97 -12.89 -14.76
N GLN A 336 -21.85 -13.12 -15.44
CA GLN A 336 -21.40 -14.47 -15.81
C GLN A 336 -20.27 -14.97 -14.93
N ASN A 337 -19.83 -14.17 -13.94
CA ASN A 337 -18.66 -14.45 -13.10
C ASN A 337 -17.53 -15.06 -13.94
N LEU A 338 -17.14 -14.35 -15.00
CA LEU A 338 -16.18 -14.84 -15.98
C LEU A 338 -14.86 -15.15 -15.27
N GLN A 339 -14.65 -16.41 -14.97
CA GLN A 339 -13.43 -16.91 -14.34
C GLN A 339 -12.98 -18.10 -15.17
N GLU A 340 -11.70 -18.10 -15.51
CA GLU A 340 -11.09 -19.22 -16.18
C GLU A 340 -10.18 -19.94 -15.19
N TYR A 341 -10.20 -21.27 -15.26
CA TYR A 341 -9.46 -22.17 -14.41
C TYR A 341 -8.57 -23.08 -15.23
N VAL A 342 -7.36 -23.35 -14.73
CA VAL A 342 -6.53 -24.47 -15.16
C VAL A 342 -6.48 -25.45 -14.00
N ASN A 343 -7.01 -26.64 -14.24
CA ASN A 343 -7.04 -27.72 -13.27
C ASN A 343 -5.85 -28.65 -13.52
N ILE A 344 -5.05 -28.89 -12.48
CA ILE A 344 -3.84 -29.71 -12.56
C ILE A 344 -4.11 -31.09 -11.94
N GLY A 345 -4.19 -32.10 -12.80
CA GLY A 345 -4.21 -33.53 -12.46
C GLY A 345 -2.82 -34.15 -12.52
N SER A 346 -2.75 -35.48 -12.68
CA SER A 346 -1.49 -36.21 -12.89
C SER A 346 -0.95 -36.03 -14.31
N SER A 347 -1.81 -36.08 -15.33
CA SER A 347 -1.44 -35.94 -16.74
C SER A 347 -0.75 -34.61 -17.05
N GLU A 348 -1.27 -33.51 -16.50
CA GLU A 348 -0.71 -32.18 -16.74
C GLU A 348 0.64 -31.99 -16.03
N ARG A 349 0.88 -32.72 -14.93
CA ARG A 349 2.16 -32.71 -14.22
C ARG A 349 3.25 -33.44 -14.98
N ASP A 350 2.87 -34.39 -15.83
CA ASP A 350 3.80 -35.16 -16.66
C ASP A 350 4.20 -34.42 -17.95
N GLY A 351 3.70 -33.20 -18.16
CA GLY A 351 4.06 -32.34 -19.29
C GLY A 351 3.03 -32.27 -20.42
N ASN A 352 1.85 -32.89 -20.25
CA ASN A 352 0.77 -32.79 -21.24
C ASN A 352 0.11 -31.41 -21.27
N ASP A 353 -0.56 -31.13 -22.39
CA ASP A 353 -1.27 -29.87 -22.63
C ASP A 353 -2.28 -29.54 -21.52
N LEU A 354 -2.24 -28.29 -21.09
CA LEU A 354 -3.14 -27.74 -20.09
C LEU A 354 -4.52 -27.46 -20.67
N ARG A 355 -5.57 -27.71 -19.89
CA ARG A 355 -6.95 -27.43 -20.29
C ARG A 355 -7.49 -26.25 -19.49
N VAL A 356 -7.98 -25.24 -20.20
CA VAL A 356 -8.69 -24.09 -19.61
C VAL A 356 -10.17 -24.41 -19.53
N THR A 357 -10.77 -24.26 -18.36
CA THR A 357 -12.19 -24.52 -18.08
C THR A 357 -12.83 -23.35 -17.34
N ASP A 358 -14.15 -23.30 -17.31
CA ASP A 358 -14.96 -22.32 -16.57
C ASP A 358 -15.25 -22.76 -15.12
N ARG A 359 -14.85 -23.99 -14.74
CA ARG A 359 -15.09 -24.56 -13.41
C ARG A 359 -13.78 -24.96 -12.73
N ALA A 360 -13.72 -24.67 -11.44
CA ALA A 360 -12.69 -25.18 -10.55
C ALA A 360 -12.89 -26.67 -10.26
N SER A 361 -11.81 -27.45 -10.36
CA SER A 361 -11.72 -28.80 -9.82
C SER A 361 -11.50 -28.76 -8.31
N THR A 362 -11.83 -29.87 -7.63
CA THR A 362 -11.46 -30.11 -6.22
C THR A 362 -9.95 -30.38 -6.05
N THR A 363 -9.23 -30.62 -7.14
CA THR A 363 -7.76 -30.73 -7.17
C THR A 363 -7.08 -29.36 -7.26
N LEU A 364 -5.74 -29.34 -7.33
CA LEU A 364 -4.96 -28.11 -7.52
C LEU A 364 -5.45 -27.35 -8.75
N ASN A 365 -5.91 -26.12 -8.55
CA ASN A 365 -6.37 -25.26 -9.63
C ASN A 365 -5.73 -23.88 -9.55
N PHE A 366 -5.61 -23.25 -10.71
CA PHE A 366 -5.16 -21.87 -10.87
C PHE A 366 -6.22 -21.11 -11.63
N TRP A 367 -6.47 -19.86 -11.25
CA TRP A 367 -7.57 -19.08 -11.81
C TRP A 367 -7.07 -17.74 -12.32
N ARG A 368 -7.82 -17.17 -13.26
CA ARG A 368 -7.61 -15.80 -13.74
C ARG A 368 -8.93 -15.11 -14.03
N ASN A 369 -8.89 -13.78 -14.03
CA ASN A 369 -9.97 -12.97 -14.56
C ASN A 369 -9.66 -12.67 -16.05
N PRO A 370 -10.48 -13.14 -16.99
CA PRO A 370 -10.24 -12.99 -18.42
C PRO A 370 -10.56 -11.58 -18.92
N LEU A 371 -11.04 -10.67 -18.07
CA LEU A 371 -11.41 -9.31 -18.44
C LEU A 371 -10.96 -8.34 -17.35
N GLY A 372 -10.48 -7.16 -17.75
CA GLY A 372 -10.18 -6.06 -16.85
C GLY A 372 -10.51 -4.73 -17.49
N ILE A 373 -11.29 -3.90 -16.78
CA ILE A 373 -11.71 -2.57 -17.24
C ILE A 373 -11.16 -1.49 -16.31
N GLN A 374 -10.30 -0.62 -16.84
CA GLN A 374 -9.54 0.34 -16.03
C GLN A 374 -10.46 1.37 -15.35
N SER A 375 -11.40 1.94 -16.11
CA SER A 375 -12.28 3.01 -15.61
C SER A 375 -13.19 2.55 -14.47
N PHE A 376 -13.55 1.27 -14.45
CA PHE A 376 -14.38 0.71 -13.40
C PHE A 376 -13.59 0.58 -12.09
N GLN A 377 -12.40 -0.03 -12.15
CA GLN A 377 -11.53 -0.16 -10.99
C GLN A 377 -11.09 1.22 -10.44
N GLN A 378 -10.75 2.16 -11.32
CA GLN A 378 -10.48 3.55 -10.92
C GLN A 378 -11.70 4.22 -10.27
N GLY A 379 -12.91 3.93 -10.78
CA GLY A 379 -14.16 4.43 -10.20
C GLY A 379 -14.39 3.95 -8.76
N ILE A 380 -14.12 2.67 -8.48
CA ILE A 380 -14.18 2.09 -7.13
C ILE A 380 -13.18 2.80 -6.21
N VAL A 381 -11.92 2.90 -6.63
CA VAL A 381 -10.86 3.57 -5.85
C VAL A 381 -11.22 5.03 -5.59
N ASN A 382 -11.64 5.78 -6.61
CA ASN A 382 -12.05 7.18 -6.48
C ASN A 382 -13.21 7.35 -5.50
N THR A 383 -14.20 6.46 -5.54
CA THR A 383 -15.39 6.54 -4.67
C THR A 383 -15.04 6.23 -3.22
N LEU A 384 -14.31 5.14 -2.98
CA LEU A 384 -13.87 4.71 -1.65
C LEU A 384 -13.03 5.78 -0.96
N TYR A 385 -11.99 6.28 -1.64
CA TYR A 385 -11.09 7.27 -1.07
C TYR A 385 -11.72 8.67 -1.04
N GLY A 386 -12.58 9.01 -2.01
CA GLY A 386 -13.37 10.24 -1.96
C GLY A 386 -14.28 10.31 -0.73
N PHE A 387 -14.96 9.20 -0.43
CA PHE A 387 -15.76 9.07 0.80
C PHE A 387 -14.89 9.12 2.06
N LEU A 388 -13.74 8.46 2.06
CA LEU A 388 -12.80 8.51 3.19
C LEU A 388 -12.28 9.94 3.45
N PHE A 389 -11.93 10.69 2.41
CA PHE A 389 -11.53 12.10 2.55
C PHE A 389 -12.66 12.96 3.08
N PHE A 390 -13.89 12.76 2.58
CA PHE A 390 -15.06 13.46 3.11
C PHE A 390 -15.22 13.22 4.61
N LEU A 391 -15.15 11.96 5.07
CA LEU A 391 -15.24 11.63 6.49
C LEU A 391 -14.12 12.27 7.32
N ILE A 392 -12.87 12.21 6.85
CA ILE A 392 -11.72 12.80 7.56
C ILE A 392 -11.88 14.32 7.68
N LEU A 393 -12.30 14.99 6.60
CA LEU A 393 -12.51 16.44 6.61
C LEU A 393 -13.69 16.84 7.50
N LEU A 394 -14.79 16.10 7.46
CA LEU A 394 -15.95 16.33 8.32
C LEU A 394 -15.58 16.17 9.80
N LEU A 395 -14.90 15.07 10.14
CA LEU A 395 -14.47 14.79 11.51
C LEU A 395 -13.47 15.87 12.00
N GLY A 396 -12.50 16.23 11.16
CA GLY A 396 -11.56 17.31 11.44
C GLY A 396 -12.26 18.66 11.66
N GLY A 397 -13.23 19.00 10.82
CA GLY A 397 -14.05 20.21 10.96
C GLY A 397 -14.85 20.25 12.25
N VAL A 398 -15.53 19.14 12.59
CA VAL A 398 -16.27 19.01 13.86
C VAL A 398 -15.35 19.22 15.05
N PHE A 399 -14.13 18.67 15.01
CA PHE A 399 -13.17 18.84 16.10
C PHE A 399 -12.64 20.27 16.24
N VAL A 400 -12.37 20.96 15.13
CA VAL A 400 -11.98 22.38 15.16
C VAL A 400 -13.11 23.22 15.76
N VAL A 401 -14.35 23.00 15.34
CA VAL A 401 -15.53 23.72 15.87
C VAL A 401 -15.76 23.41 17.35
N ALA A 402 -15.71 22.13 17.75
CA ALA A 402 -15.86 21.73 19.14
C ALA A 402 -14.78 22.35 20.04
N THR A 403 -13.52 22.33 19.57
CA THR A 403 -12.40 22.94 20.27
C THR A 403 -12.60 24.46 20.42
N GLY A 404 -12.96 25.14 19.32
CA GLY A 404 -13.25 26.57 19.33
C GLY A 404 -14.38 26.93 20.31
N SER A 405 -15.48 26.16 20.29
CA SER A 405 -16.61 26.33 21.20
C SER A 405 -16.24 26.12 22.67
N ILE A 406 -15.43 25.10 22.99
CA ILE A 406 -14.94 24.85 24.36
C ILE A 406 -14.06 26.00 24.83
N LEU A 407 -13.16 26.50 23.97
CA LEU A 407 -12.29 27.63 24.31
C LEU A 407 -13.08 28.93 24.50
N LEU A 408 -14.07 29.21 23.64
CA LEU A 408 -14.96 30.37 23.76
C LEU A 408 -15.79 30.29 25.04
N LEU A 409 -16.36 29.13 25.37
CA LEU A 409 -17.12 28.94 26.59
C LEU A 409 -16.27 29.21 27.84
N LYS A 410 -15.02 28.71 27.85
CA LYS A 410 -14.06 29.01 28.92
C LYS A 410 -13.76 30.50 29.03
N GLN A 411 -13.63 31.22 27.91
CA GLN A 411 -13.40 32.67 27.92
C GLN A 411 -14.61 33.45 28.45
N VAL A 412 -15.83 33.09 28.06
CA VAL A 412 -17.06 33.73 28.52
C VAL A 412 -17.28 33.50 30.02
N ILE A 413 -17.02 32.30 30.51
CA ILE A 413 -17.11 31.98 31.94
C ILE A 413 -16.07 32.80 32.73
N ALA A 414 -14.83 32.86 32.24
CA ALA A 414 -13.77 33.65 32.87
C ALA A 414 -14.01 35.17 32.85
N ALA A 415 -14.81 35.68 31.91
CA ALA A 415 -15.18 37.10 31.84
C ALA A 415 -16.39 37.47 32.72
N ARG A 416 -17.15 36.47 33.20
CA ARG A 416 -18.29 36.66 34.13
C ARG A 416 -17.89 36.59 35.61
N GLN A 417 -16.67 36.14 35.90
CA GLN A 417 -16.05 36.21 37.23
C GLN A 417 -15.24 37.51 37.34
#